data_AF-Q7NH51-F1
#
_entry.id   AF-Q7NH51-F1
#
_cell.length_a   1.000
_cell.length_b   1.000
_cell.length_c   1.000
_cell.angle_alpha   90.00
_cell.angle_beta   90.00
_cell.angle_gamma   90.00
#
_symmetry.space_group_name_H-M   'P 1'
#
loop_
_entity.id
_entity.type
_entity.pdbx_description
1 polymer ?
#
loop_
_entity_poly.entity_id
_entity_poly.type
_entity_poly.pdbx_seq_one_letter_code
_entity_poly.pdbx_strand_id
1 'polypeptide(L)'
;MQLIRAANTAAEFVKNPALALLPKQMSNTLEYAFPSTTVLFADVPFGRLAQVHIVYPETANRTRTFILLYGRIANSLLKRLLRKSLLAAASQVVEQDARAVESLYPREKPGVRLAKDEIMAYAERLFREWPLVSP
;
A
#
# COMPACT_ATOMS: atom_id res chain seq x y z
N MET A 1 -1.59 -12.32 6.66
CA MET A 1 -0.16 -12.71 6.56
C MET A 1 0.56 -12.13 7.78
N GLN A 2 1.43 -12.89 8.45
CA GLN A 2 2.24 -12.34 9.55
C GLN A 2 3.54 -11.77 8.98
N LEU A 3 3.73 -10.46 9.12
CA LEU A 3 4.95 -9.77 8.71
C LEU A 3 5.75 -9.38 9.95
N ILE A 4 6.99 -9.85 10.04
CA ILE A 4 7.93 -9.42 11.07
C ILE A 4 8.86 -8.39 10.44
N ARG A 5 8.83 -7.16 10.95
CA ARG A 5 9.75 -6.13 10.49
C ARG A 5 11.18 -6.49 10.92
N ALA A 6 12.15 -6.17 10.06
CA ALA A 6 13.57 -6.28 10.38
C ALA A 6 13.95 -5.56 11.70
N ALA A 7 15.05 -5.99 12.29
CA ALA A 7 15.61 -5.38 13.49
C ALA A 7 16.27 -4.03 13.12
N ASN A 8 15.47 -2.97 13.14
CA ASN A 8 15.92 -1.64 12.74
C ASN A 8 16.80 -0.99 13.81
N THR A 9 17.82 -0.24 13.39
CA THR A 9 18.74 0.45 14.29
C THR A 9 18.17 1.78 14.79
N ALA A 10 18.67 2.31 15.91
CA ALA A 10 18.26 3.62 16.43
C ALA A 10 18.43 4.75 15.39
N ALA A 11 19.48 4.68 14.55
CA ALA A 11 19.72 5.64 13.48
C ALA A 11 18.64 5.60 12.39
N GLU A 12 18.06 4.43 12.11
CA GLU A 12 16.97 4.28 11.14
C GLU A 12 15.65 4.84 11.65
N PHE A 13 15.36 4.74 12.96
CA PHE A 13 14.20 5.40 13.55
C PHE A 13 14.27 6.93 13.48
N VAL A 14 15.48 7.49 13.60
CA VAL A 14 15.70 8.94 13.42
C VAL A 14 15.50 9.35 11.95
N LYS A 15 16.00 8.55 11.00
CA LYS A 15 15.85 8.82 9.56
C LYS A 15 14.43 8.59 9.04
N ASN A 16 13.70 7.63 9.63
CA ASN A 16 12.35 7.31 9.25
C ASN A 16 11.48 7.10 10.50
N PRO A 17 10.98 8.21 11.10
CA PRO A 17 10.15 8.14 12.30
C PRO A 17 8.83 7.38 12.10
N ALA A 18 8.40 7.14 10.85
CA ALA A 18 7.25 6.27 10.56
C ALA A 18 7.46 4.83 11.06
N LEU A 19 8.70 4.36 11.12
CA LEU A 19 9.03 3.04 11.67
C LEU A 19 8.59 2.91 13.13
N ALA A 20 8.65 3.98 13.92
CA ALA A 20 8.21 3.92 15.32
C ALA A 20 6.69 3.68 15.45
N LEU A 21 5.90 3.98 14.41
CA LEU A 21 4.45 3.82 14.40
C LEU A 21 4.02 2.40 14.00
N LEU A 22 4.93 1.61 13.43
CA LEU A 22 4.66 0.25 12.95
C LEU A 22 5.10 -0.78 14.01
N PRO A 23 4.21 -1.67 14.47
CA PRO A 23 4.57 -2.73 15.41
C PRO A 23 5.56 -3.72 14.77
N LYS A 24 6.37 -4.37 15.62
CA LYS A 24 7.38 -5.33 15.18
C LYS A 24 6.77 -6.55 14.49
N GLN A 25 5.58 -6.96 14.92
CA GLN A 25 4.78 -8.01 14.31
C GLN A 25 3.48 -7.39 13.80
N MET A 26 3.25 -7.50 12.50
CA MET A 26 2.07 -6.98 11.83
C MET A 26 1.16 -8.15 11.46
N SER A 27 -0.03 -8.18 12.05
CA SER A 27 -1.13 -9.04 11.59
C SER A 27 -1.93 -8.26 10.56
N ASN A 28 -1.51 -8.36 9.31
CA ASN A 28 -2.12 -7.60 8.23
C ASN A 28 -3.08 -8.48 7.43
N THR A 29 -4.26 -7.92 7.16
CA THR A 29 -5.22 -8.46 6.19
C THR A 29 -5.17 -7.54 4.97
N LEU A 30 -4.91 -8.14 3.82
CA LEU A 30 -4.99 -7.48 2.52
C LEU A 30 -6.26 -7.96 1.84
N GLU A 31 -7.20 -7.06 1.61
CA GLU A 31 -8.38 -7.32 0.81
C GLU A 31 -8.23 -6.63 -0.54
N TYR A 32 -8.69 -7.29 -1.59
CA TYR A 32 -8.63 -6.76 -2.95
C TYR A 32 -10.02 -6.81 -3.57
N ALA A 33 -10.50 -5.65 -4.00
CA ALA A 33 -11.70 -5.47 -4.78
C ALA A 33 -11.29 -5.08 -6.20
N PHE A 34 -11.42 -6.05 -7.11
CA PHE A 34 -11.18 -5.86 -8.54
C PHE A 34 -12.08 -4.73 -9.09
N PRO A 35 -11.59 -3.85 -9.99
CA PRO A 35 -10.30 -3.90 -10.68
C PRO A 35 -9.12 -3.24 -9.95
N SER A 36 -9.37 -2.33 -9.01
CA SER A 36 -8.35 -1.32 -8.68
C SER A 36 -8.27 -0.92 -7.21
N THR A 37 -9.06 -1.57 -6.34
CA THR A 37 -9.12 -1.18 -4.93
C THR A 37 -8.47 -2.24 -4.07
N THR A 38 -7.51 -1.82 -3.25
CA THR A 38 -6.85 -2.66 -2.27
C THR A 38 -7.01 -2.04 -0.90
N VAL A 39 -7.34 -2.84 0.11
CA VAL A 39 -7.45 -2.39 1.49
C VAL A 39 -6.47 -3.18 2.35
N LEU A 40 -5.56 -2.46 3.01
CA LEU A 40 -4.67 -3.01 4.01
C LEU A 40 -5.19 -2.66 5.40
N PHE A 41 -5.61 -3.68 6.15
CA PHE A 41 -5.91 -3.54 7.57
C PHE A 41 -4.66 -3.84 8.39
N ALA A 42 -4.33 -2.94 9.31
CA ALA A 42 -3.18 -3.06 10.20
C ALA A 42 -3.59 -2.78 11.64
N ASP A 43 -3.28 -3.73 12.53
CA ASP A 43 -3.35 -3.53 13.96
C ASP A 43 -2.05 -2.88 14.45
N VAL A 44 -2.16 -1.73 15.11
CA VAL A 44 -1.04 -0.96 15.67
C VAL A 44 -1.24 -0.79 17.18
N PRO A 45 -0.18 -0.52 17.98
CA PRO A 45 -0.30 -0.48 19.43
C PRO A 45 -1.32 0.54 19.96
N PHE A 46 -1.63 1.57 19.18
CA PHE A 46 -2.55 2.65 19.54
C PHE A 46 -3.94 2.57 18.86
N GLY A 47 -4.23 1.49 18.13
CA GLY A 47 -5.52 1.30 17.48
C GLY A 47 -5.48 0.41 16.24
N ARG A 48 -6.51 0.52 15.41
CA ARG A 48 -6.59 -0.17 14.11
C ARG A 48 -6.58 0.85 12.98
N LEU A 49 -5.81 0.56 11.94
CA LEU A 49 -5.73 1.35 10.73
C LEU A 49 -6.28 0.55 9.54
N ALA A 50 -6.91 1.25 8.59
CA ALA A 50 -7.20 0.73 7.28
C ALA A 50 -6.67 1.71 6.24
N GLN A 51 -5.79 1.24 5.37
CA GLN A 51 -5.25 2.01 4.26
C GLN A 51 -5.87 1.48 2.98
N VAL A 52 -6.68 2.32 2.32
CA VAL A 52 -7.31 1.99 1.05
C VAL A 52 -6.49 2.63 -0.05
N HIS A 53 -6.06 1.84 -1.02
CA HIS A 53 -5.45 2.27 -2.26
C HIS A 53 -6.45 2.07 -3.39
N ILE A 54 -6.69 3.13 -4.16
CA ILE A 54 -7.52 3.10 -5.37
C ILE A 54 -6.64 3.53 -6.54
N VAL A 55 -6.45 2.63 -7.49
CA VAL A 55 -5.55 2.84 -8.64
C VAL A 55 -6.41 3.09 -9.89
N TYR A 56 -6.68 4.36 -10.18
CA TYR A 56 -7.56 4.74 -11.28
C TYR A 56 -6.77 4.98 -12.57
N PRO A 57 -6.99 4.20 -13.65
CA PRO A 57 -6.37 4.45 -14.94
C PRO A 57 -7.02 5.68 -15.60
N GLU A 58 -6.29 6.79 -15.69
CA GLU A 58 -6.79 8.02 -16.35
C GLU A 58 -6.60 7.93 -17.87
N THR A 59 -5.45 7.43 -18.31
CA THR A 59 -5.12 7.22 -19.72
C THR A 59 -4.27 5.96 -19.87
N ALA A 60 -3.96 5.56 -21.12
CA ALA A 60 -3.08 4.42 -21.39
C ALA A 60 -1.71 4.51 -20.70
N ASN A 61 -1.23 5.72 -20.40
CA ASN A 61 0.11 5.97 -19.85
C ASN A 61 0.08 6.74 -18.52
N ARG A 62 -1.11 6.95 -17.94
CA ARG A 62 -1.27 7.73 -16.71
C ARG A 62 -2.25 7.08 -15.78
N THR A 63 -1.80 6.90 -14.55
CA THR A 63 -2.61 6.36 -13.45
C THR A 63 -2.68 7.40 -12.35
N ARG A 64 -3.87 7.58 -11.78
CA ARG A 64 -4.08 8.37 -10.59
C ARG A 64 -4.35 7.46 -9.41
N THR A 65 -3.52 7.56 -8.40
CA THR A 65 -3.66 6.78 -7.17
C THR A 65 -4.27 7.64 -6.08
N PHE A 66 -5.32 7.14 -5.44
CA PHE A 66 -5.90 7.73 -4.24
C PHE A 66 -5.55 6.85 -3.04
N ILE A 67 -5.12 7.48 -1.95
CA ILE A 67 -4.90 6.80 -0.67
C ILE A 67 -5.84 7.40 0.37
N LEU A 68 -6.68 6.54 0.94
CA LEU A 68 -7.52 6.89 2.07
C LEU A 68 -6.99 6.17 3.30
N LEU A 69 -6.81 6.91 4.39
CA LEU A 69 -6.35 6.37 5.66
C LEU A 69 -7.44 6.52 6.71
N TYR A 70 -7.98 5.39 7.16
CA TYR A 70 -8.93 5.31 8.27
C TYR A 70 -8.20 4.83 9.52
N GLY A 71 -8.51 5.44 10.66
CA GLY A 71 -7.91 5.06 11.94
C GLY A 71 -8.91 5.09 13.07
N ARG A 72 -9.09 3.95 13.74
CA ARG A 72 -9.76 3.86 15.03
C ARG A 72 -8.72 3.92 16.13
N ILE A 73 -8.41 5.13 16.58
CA ILE A 73 -7.44 5.40 17.65
C ILE A 73 -8.21 5.57 18.96
N ALA A 74 -7.82 4.84 20.00
CA ALA A 74 -8.55 4.81 21.28
C ALA A 74 -8.47 6.16 22.03
N ASN A 75 -7.34 6.86 21.95
CA ASN A 75 -7.08 8.10 22.67
C ASN A 75 -7.24 9.34 21.76
N SER A 76 -8.09 10.29 22.15
CA SER A 76 -8.41 11.49 21.38
C SER A 76 -7.25 12.49 21.26
N LEU A 77 -6.42 12.64 22.30
CA LEU A 77 -5.20 13.44 22.27
C LEU A 77 -4.18 12.82 21.30
N LEU A 78 -3.98 11.51 21.42
CA LEU A 78 -3.07 10.77 20.56
C LEU A 78 -3.51 10.82 19.09
N LYS A 79 -4.81 10.72 18.82
CA LYS A 79 -5.39 10.90 17.48
C LYS A 79 -5.02 12.25 16.88
N ARG A 80 -5.11 13.34 17.67
CA ARG A 80 -4.80 14.70 17.20
C ARG A 80 -3.30 14.87 16.92
N LEU A 81 -2.44 14.29 17.75
CA LEU A 81 -0.98 14.34 17.59
C LEU A 81 -0.50 13.50 16.39
N LEU A 82 -0.99 12.27 16.27
CA LEU A 82 -0.52 11.32 15.25
C LEU A 82 -1.11 11.56 13.86
N ARG A 83 -2.21 12.30 13.73
CA ARG A 83 -2.90 12.50 12.44
C ARG A 83 -1.94 12.98 11.34
N LYS A 84 -1.13 14.00 11.62
CA LYS A 84 -0.19 14.55 10.62
C LYS A 84 0.94 13.56 10.31
N SER A 85 1.51 12.93 11.33
CA SER A 85 2.61 11.97 11.19
C SER A 85 2.19 10.72 10.43
N LEU A 86 0.99 10.19 10.69
CA LEU A 86 0.44 9.04 9.98
C LEU A 86 0.19 9.36 8.50
N LEU A 87 -0.36 10.55 8.21
CA LEU A 87 -0.55 10.99 6.82
C LEU A 87 0.79 11.18 6.10
N ALA A 88 1.78 11.79 6.76
CA ALA A 88 3.11 11.97 6.19
C ALA A 88 3.80 10.63 5.92
N ALA A 89 3.74 9.70 6.87
CA ALA A 89 4.26 8.34 6.72
C ALA A 89 3.62 7.60 5.54
N ALA A 90 2.28 7.64 5.44
CA ALA A 90 1.57 7.01 4.34
C ALA A 90 1.94 7.65 2.99
N SER A 91 2.06 8.98 2.92
CA SER A 91 2.49 9.69 1.71
C SER A 91 3.90 9.29 1.28
N GLN A 92 4.84 9.16 2.23
CA GLN A 92 6.22 8.80 1.93
C GLN A 92 6.31 7.38 1.36
N VAL A 93 5.59 6.41 1.94
CA VAL A 93 5.56 5.03 1.43
C VAL A 93 5.01 4.99 0.00
N VAL A 94 3.93 5.71 -0.25
CA VAL A 94 3.33 5.79 -1.60
C VAL A 94 4.30 6.39 -2.62
N GLU A 95 5.00 7.46 -2.26
CA GLU A 95 5.99 8.09 -3.13
C GLU A 95 7.16 7.15 -3.44
N GLN A 96 7.61 6.38 -2.43
CA GLN A 96 8.64 5.35 -2.60
C GLN A 96 8.18 4.24 -3.54
N ASP A 97 6.96 3.72 -3.35
CA ASP A 97 6.39 2.67 -4.20
C ASP A 97 6.19 3.16 -5.64
N ALA A 98 5.69 4.38 -5.84
CA ALA A 98 5.52 4.96 -7.17
C ALA A 98 6.86 5.07 -7.91
N ARG A 99 7.91 5.59 -7.25
CA ARG A 99 9.26 5.67 -7.83
C ARG A 99 9.84 4.30 -8.14
N ALA A 100 9.59 3.30 -7.30
CA ALA A 100 10.04 1.94 -7.53
C ALA A 100 9.36 1.34 -8.76
N VAL A 101 8.04 1.51 -8.90
CA VAL A 101 7.29 1.05 -10.08
C VAL A 101 7.79 1.73 -11.35
N GLU A 102 7.96 3.05 -11.33
CA GLU A 102 8.44 3.82 -12.50
C GLU A 102 9.87 3.46 -12.93
N SER A 103 10.74 3.05 -11.99
CA SER A 103 12.14 2.72 -12.27
C SER A 103 12.40 1.25 -12.58
N LEU A 104 11.64 0.33 -11.95
CA LEU A 104 11.89 -1.11 -12.05
C LEU A 104 11.08 -1.82 -13.13
N TYR A 105 9.93 -1.26 -13.53
CA TYR A 105 9.08 -1.85 -14.55
C TYR A 105 9.16 -1.02 -15.83
N PRO A 106 10.02 -1.41 -16.80
CA PRO A 106 10.01 -0.77 -18.10
C PRO A 106 8.61 -0.86 -18.71
N ARG A 107 8.21 0.17 -19.46
CA ARG A 107 6.91 0.19 -20.17
C ARG A 107 6.80 -0.90 -21.25
N GLU A 108 7.90 -1.56 -21.55
CA GLU A 108 7.97 -2.65 -22.52
C GLU A 108 7.49 -3.97 -21.91
N LYS A 109 6.90 -4.83 -22.75
CA LYS A 109 6.49 -6.17 -22.31
C LYS A 109 7.71 -6.98 -21.90
N PRO A 110 7.72 -7.61 -20.71
CA PRO A 110 8.81 -8.50 -20.33
C PRO A 110 8.96 -9.64 -21.34
N GLY A 111 10.15 -9.81 -21.90
CA GLY A 111 10.43 -10.89 -22.87
C GLY A 111 10.49 -12.28 -22.25
N VAL A 112 10.75 -12.38 -20.94
CA VAL A 112 10.83 -13.64 -20.18
C VAL A 112 9.94 -13.52 -18.95
N ARG A 113 9.03 -14.48 -18.75
CA ARG A 113 8.19 -14.58 -17.55
C ARG A 113 8.97 -15.26 -16.42
N LEU A 114 9.11 -14.58 -15.29
CA LEU A 114 9.65 -15.17 -14.06
C LEU A 114 8.49 -15.75 -13.23
N ALA A 115 8.77 -16.75 -12.38
CA ALA A 115 7.74 -17.36 -11.52
C ALA A 115 7.01 -16.33 -10.63
N LYS A 116 7.73 -15.28 -10.20
CA LYS A 116 7.17 -14.14 -9.44
C LYS A 116 6.21 -13.25 -10.24
N ASP A 117 6.19 -13.37 -11.57
CA ASP A 117 5.31 -12.60 -12.46
C ASP A 117 3.96 -13.30 -12.67
N GLU A 118 3.76 -14.51 -12.14
CA GLU A 118 2.47 -15.22 -12.24
C GLU A 118 1.31 -14.40 -11.66
N ILE A 119 1.55 -13.67 -10.58
CA ILE A 119 0.53 -12.78 -9.99
C ILE A 119 0.16 -11.63 -10.93
N MET A 120 1.14 -11.09 -11.67
CA MET A 120 0.91 -10.03 -12.65
C MET A 120 0.17 -10.56 -13.88
N ALA A 121 0.53 -11.77 -14.35
CA ALA A 121 -0.18 -12.43 -15.45
C ALA A 121 -1.62 -12.79 -15.06
N TYR A 122 -1.86 -13.21 -13.81
CA TYR A 122 -3.18 -13.46 -13.27
C TYR A 122 -4.02 -12.17 -13.22
N ALA A 123 -3.46 -11.07 -12.73
CA ALA A 123 -4.11 -9.76 -12.71
C ALA A 123 -4.44 -9.25 -14.12
N GLU A 124 -3.51 -9.41 -15.08
CA GLU A 124 -3.74 -9.06 -16.49
C GLU A 124 -4.90 -9.87 -17.07
N ARG A 125 -4.95 -11.19 -16.80
CA ARG A 125 -6.04 -12.05 -17.27
C ARG A 125 -7.38 -11.60 -16.69
N LEU A 126 -7.46 -11.38 -15.37
CA LEU A 126 -8.67 -10.89 -14.72
C LEU A 126 -9.17 -9.58 -15.35
N PHE A 127 -8.25 -8.68 -15.71
CA PHE A 127 -8.60 -7.43 -16.38
C PHE A 127 -9.10 -7.61 -17.81
N ARG A 128 -8.47 -8.49 -18.59
CA ARG A 128 -8.92 -8.79 -19.97
C ARG A 128 -10.27 -9.50 -19.99
N GLU A 129 -10.53 -10.34 -19.00
CA GLU A 129 -11.76 -11.14 -18.86
C GLU A 129 -12.86 -10.39 -18.09
N TRP A 130 -12.58 -9.20 -17.53
CA TRP A 130 -13.56 -8.46 -16.75
C TRP A 130 -14.75 -8.06 -17.63
N PRO A 131 -15.97 -8.53 -17.32
CA PRO A 131 -17.12 -8.23 -18.14
C PRO A 131 -17.43 -6.73 -18.07
N LEU A 132 -17.46 -6.08 -19.23
CA LEU A 132 -17.97 -4.71 -19.39
C LEU A 132 -19.49 -4.73 -19.17
N VAL A 133 -19.93 -4.87 -17.93
CA VAL A 133 -21.36 -4.78 -17.59
C VAL A 133 -21.53 -3.78 -16.46
N SER A 134 -22.03 -2.59 -16.84
CA SER A 134 -22.59 -1.57 -15.94
C SER A 134 -23.70 -2.15 -15.06
N PRO A 135 -23.83 -1.65 -13.82
CA PRO A 135 -24.69 -0.49 -13.57
C PRO A 135 -23.94 0.75 -13.09
#